data_AF-A0A7J7F886-F1
#
_entry.id   AF-A0A7J7F886-F1
#
_cell.length_a   1.000
_cell.length_b   1.000
_cell.length_c   1.000
_cell.angle_alpha   90.00
_cell.angle_beta   90.00
_cell.angle_gamma   90.00
#
_symmetry.space_group_name_H-M   'P 1'
#
loop_
_entity.id
_entity.type
_entity.pdbx_description
1 polymer ?
#
loop_
_entity_poly.entity_id
_entity_poly.type
_entity_poly.pdbx_seq_one_letter_code
_entity_poly.pdbx_strand_id
1 'polypeptide(L)'
;MLLLSHHPPHPPATIPCPRENSSNILDNLLSRMEQYANNLEELVEERTQAYLEEKRKAEALLYQILPHSVAEQLKRGETVQAEAFDSVTIYFSDIVGFTALSAESTPMQVVTLLNDLYTCFDAVIDNFDVYKVETIGDAYMVVSGLPVRNGRLHAREVARMALALLDAVRSFRIRHRPQEQLRLRIGIHTGPVCAGVVGLKMPRYCLFGDTVNTASRMESNGEALKIHLSSETKAVLEEFGGFELELRGDVEMKGKGKVRTYWLLGEWGSST
;
A
#
# COMPACT_ATOMS: atom_id res chain seq x y z
N MET A 1 -4.69 -65.55 -97.95
CA MET A 1 -3.99 -64.26 -98.15
C MET A 1 -3.59 -63.78 -96.76
N LEU A 2 -2.55 -64.38 -96.15
CA LEU A 2 -1.12 -64.04 -96.19
C LEU A 2 -0.80 -62.60 -95.70
N LEU A 3 0.18 -62.56 -94.77
CA LEU A 3 1.02 -61.43 -94.27
C LEU A 3 0.54 -60.80 -92.94
N LEU A 4 1.35 -60.57 -91.89
CA LEU A 4 2.78 -60.80 -91.59
C LEU A 4 3.01 -60.62 -90.06
N SER A 5 3.87 -61.47 -89.51
CA SER A 5 4.77 -61.37 -88.33
C SER A 5 4.87 -60.08 -87.48
N HIS A 6 5.01 -60.23 -86.16
CA HIS A 6 6.25 -59.88 -85.42
C HIS A 6 6.21 -60.31 -83.93
N HIS A 7 7.28 -60.98 -83.47
CA HIS A 7 7.56 -61.28 -82.06
C HIS A 7 7.97 -60.01 -81.29
N PRO A 8 7.67 -59.92 -79.98
CA PRO A 8 8.45 -59.12 -79.05
C PRO A 8 9.38 -59.99 -78.17
N PRO A 9 10.51 -59.43 -77.67
CA PRO A 9 11.50 -60.14 -76.87
C PRO A 9 11.18 -60.11 -75.36
N HIS A 10 11.80 -61.03 -74.61
CA HIS A 10 11.72 -61.12 -73.14
C HIS A 10 12.14 -59.82 -72.43
N PRO A 11 11.55 -59.50 -71.26
CA PRO A 11 11.96 -58.33 -70.48
C PRO A 11 13.26 -58.61 -69.70
N PRO A 12 14.09 -57.59 -69.42
CA PRO A 12 15.27 -57.74 -68.58
C PRO A 12 14.89 -57.83 -67.10
N ALA A 13 15.64 -58.62 -66.33
CA ALA A 13 15.52 -58.70 -64.88
C ALA A 13 15.89 -57.36 -64.23
N THR A 14 14.92 -56.67 -63.65
CA THR A 14 15.14 -55.55 -62.73
C THR A 14 15.68 -56.08 -61.41
N ILE A 15 16.95 -55.82 -61.13
CA ILE A 15 17.54 -55.93 -59.80
C ILE A 15 16.84 -54.89 -58.90
N PRO A 16 16.22 -55.25 -57.77
CA PRO A 16 15.71 -54.26 -56.85
C PRO A 16 16.88 -53.60 -56.11
N CYS A 17 17.09 -52.29 -56.33
CA CYS A 17 17.89 -51.49 -55.41
C CYS A 17 17.18 -51.44 -54.05
N PRO A 18 17.86 -51.73 -52.93
CA PRO A 18 17.25 -51.59 -51.62
C PRO A 18 17.12 -50.11 -51.29
N ARG A 19 15.89 -49.58 -51.27
CA ARG A 19 15.56 -48.26 -50.71
C ARG A 19 14.65 -48.43 -49.50
N GLU A 20 15.14 -49.09 -48.47
CA GLU A 20 14.45 -49.14 -47.17
C GLU A 20 15.51 -49.04 -46.07
N ASN A 21 15.87 -47.80 -45.71
CA ASN A 21 16.46 -47.50 -44.39
C ASN A 21 16.58 -46.00 -44.10
N SER A 22 16.46 -45.11 -45.10
CA SER A 22 16.60 -43.67 -44.87
C SER A 22 15.34 -43.00 -44.32
N SER A 23 14.13 -43.53 -44.58
CA SER A 23 12.88 -42.93 -44.07
C SER A 23 12.74 -43.10 -42.55
N ASN A 24 13.02 -44.30 -42.04
CA ASN A 24 12.92 -44.61 -40.60
C ASN A 24 13.88 -43.79 -39.72
N ILE A 25 15.05 -43.39 -40.25
CA ILE A 25 16.03 -42.59 -39.50
C ILE A 25 15.61 -41.12 -39.49
N LEU A 26 15.14 -40.59 -40.63
CA LEU A 26 14.70 -39.21 -40.73
C LEU A 26 13.45 -38.96 -39.88
N ASP A 27 12.49 -39.89 -39.90
CA ASP A 27 11.26 -39.80 -39.10
C ASP A 27 11.54 -39.90 -37.59
N ASN A 28 12.51 -40.71 -37.18
CA ASN A 28 12.96 -40.79 -35.78
C ASN A 28 13.65 -39.50 -35.33
N LEU A 29 14.47 -38.88 -36.19
CA LEU A 29 15.10 -37.59 -35.91
C LEU A 29 14.05 -36.45 -35.81
N LEU A 30 13.08 -36.41 -36.72
CA LEU A 30 11.96 -35.46 -36.67
C LEU A 30 11.14 -35.61 -35.39
N SER A 31 10.76 -36.85 -35.04
CA SER A 31 10.01 -37.14 -33.82
C SER A 31 10.77 -36.72 -32.56
N ARG A 32 12.10 -36.95 -32.50
CA ARG A 32 12.92 -36.46 -31.39
C ARG A 32 12.96 -34.94 -31.35
N MET A 33 13.11 -34.26 -32.48
CA MET A 33 13.13 -32.79 -32.53
C MET A 33 11.80 -32.18 -32.09
N GLU A 34 10.66 -32.76 -32.50
CA GLU A 34 9.34 -32.36 -32.01
C GLU A 34 9.19 -32.59 -30.50
N GLN A 35 9.66 -33.72 -30.00
CA GLN A 35 9.62 -34.03 -28.57
C GLN A 35 10.50 -33.07 -27.75
N TYR A 36 11.68 -32.71 -28.27
CA TYR A 36 12.52 -31.68 -27.67
C TYR A 36 11.87 -30.29 -27.70
N ALA A 37 11.20 -29.92 -28.80
CA ALA A 37 10.50 -28.65 -28.92
C ALA A 37 9.34 -28.56 -27.92
N ASN A 38 8.49 -29.58 -27.85
CA ASN A 38 7.37 -29.64 -26.91
C ASN A 38 7.84 -29.61 -25.45
N ASN A 39 8.88 -30.41 -25.11
CA ASN A 39 9.45 -30.40 -23.76
C ASN A 39 10.08 -29.04 -23.41
N LEU A 40 10.66 -28.35 -24.40
CA LEU A 40 11.24 -27.02 -24.19
C LEU A 40 10.14 -25.97 -24.00
N GLU A 41 9.06 -26.04 -24.78
CA GLU A 41 7.89 -25.18 -24.61
C GLU A 41 7.27 -25.36 -23.22
N GLU A 42 7.05 -26.60 -22.79
CA GLU A 42 6.53 -26.92 -21.45
C GLU A 42 7.46 -26.39 -20.36
N LEU A 43 8.78 -26.59 -20.50
CA LEU A 43 9.77 -26.08 -19.54
C LEU A 43 9.81 -24.53 -19.53
N VAL A 44 9.68 -23.89 -20.69
CA VAL A 44 9.62 -22.42 -20.78
C VAL A 44 8.36 -21.90 -20.13
N GLU A 45 7.21 -22.55 -20.33
CA GLU A 45 5.94 -22.18 -19.71
C GLU A 45 6.02 -22.33 -18.18
N GLU A 46 6.51 -23.46 -17.68
CA GLU A 46 6.71 -23.70 -16.24
C GLU A 46 7.63 -22.65 -15.62
N ARG A 47 8.78 -22.38 -16.26
CA ARG A 47 9.74 -21.37 -15.80
C ARG A 47 9.16 -19.96 -15.83
N THR A 48 8.38 -19.64 -16.86
CA THR A 48 7.72 -18.34 -16.99
C THR A 48 6.68 -18.16 -15.89
N GLN A 49 5.89 -19.19 -15.60
CA GLN A 49 4.90 -19.15 -14.54
C GLN A 49 5.54 -18.98 -13.16
N ALA A 50 6.58 -19.75 -12.85
CA ALA A 50 7.34 -19.62 -11.60
C ALA A 50 7.94 -18.22 -11.46
N TYR A 51 8.50 -17.66 -12.55
CA TYR A 51 9.02 -16.29 -12.57
C TYR A 51 7.92 -15.25 -12.31
N LEU A 52 6.75 -15.40 -12.93
CA LEU A 52 5.62 -14.48 -12.74
C LEU A 52 5.08 -14.53 -11.30
N GLU A 53 5.01 -15.70 -10.69
CA GLU A 53 4.61 -15.85 -9.29
C GLU A 53 5.60 -15.19 -8.34
N GLU A 54 6.90 -15.42 -8.54
CA GLU A 54 7.94 -14.82 -7.71
C GLU A 54 7.98 -13.30 -7.88
N LYS A 55 7.84 -12.82 -9.13
CA LYS A 55 7.72 -11.39 -9.43
C LYS A 55 6.51 -10.79 -8.71
N ARG A 56 5.34 -11.44 -8.74
CA ARG A 56 4.13 -10.95 -8.05
C ARG A 56 4.33 -10.84 -6.55
N LYS A 57 4.98 -11.84 -5.92
CA LYS A 57 5.29 -11.81 -4.48
C LYS A 57 6.25 -10.66 -4.14
N ALA A 58 7.30 -10.48 -4.93
CA ALA A 58 8.27 -9.40 -4.74
C ALA A 58 7.61 -8.01 -4.88
N GLU A 59 6.75 -7.84 -5.89
CA GLU A 59 6.00 -6.60 -6.10
C GLU A 59 5.01 -6.30 -4.96
N ALA A 60 4.28 -7.32 -4.48
CA ALA A 60 3.37 -7.16 -3.36
C ALA A 60 4.09 -6.68 -2.09
N LEU A 61 5.28 -7.22 -1.79
CA LEU A 61 6.09 -6.76 -0.67
C LEU A 61 6.61 -5.33 -0.88
N LEU A 62 6.97 -4.97 -2.11
CA LEU A 62 7.42 -3.61 -2.42
C LEU A 62 6.31 -2.57 -2.19
N TYR A 63 5.07 -2.88 -2.59
CA TYR A 63 3.91 -2.00 -2.40
C TYR A 63 3.45 -1.88 -0.95
N GLN A 64 3.86 -2.79 -0.07
CA GLN A 64 3.64 -2.65 1.37
C GLN A 64 4.57 -1.60 2.01
N ILE A 65 5.73 -1.33 1.40
CA ILE A 65 6.73 -0.40 1.94
C ILE A 65 6.62 0.97 1.27
N LEU A 66 6.36 0.99 -0.05
CA LEU A 66 6.32 2.21 -0.84
C LEU A 66 4.98 2.37 -1.55
N PRO A 67 4.52 3.61 -1.75
CA PRO A 67 3.33 3.84 -2.54
C PRO A 67 3.52 3.35 -3.98
N HIS A 68 2.44 2.84 -4.60
CA HIS A 68 2.48 2.21 -5.93
C HIS A 68 3.16 3.08 -7.00
N SER A 69 2.84 4.37 -7.06
CA SER A 69 3.42 5.30 -8.03
C SER A 69 4.95 5.43 -7.88
N VAL A 70 5.43 5.43 -6.64
CA VAL A 70 6.85 5.54 -6.29
C VAL A 70 7.58 4.22 -6.57
N ALA A 71 6.97 3.09 -6.21
CA ALA A 71 7.51 1.76 -6.47
C ALA A 71 7.69 1.50 -7.97
N GLU A 72 6.74 1.91 -8.81
CA GLU A 72 6.82 1.78 -10.26
C GLU A 72 7.95 2.62 -10.88
N GLN A 73 8.16 3.85 -10.41
CA GLN A 73 9.27 4.68 -10.86
C GLN A 73 10.62 4.04 -10.50
N LEU A 74 10.77 3.55 -9.27
CA LEU A 74 12.00 2.87 -8.84
C LEU A 74 12.26 1.59 -9.63
N LYS A 75 11.22 0.82 -9.96
CA LYS A 75 11.34 -0.38 -10.82
C LYS A 75 11.84 -0.04 -12.22
N ARG A 76 11.53 1.15 -12.74
CA ARG A 76 12.03 1.63 -14.04
C ARG A 76 13.45 2.22 -13.96
N GLY A 77 14.05 2.26 -12.77
CA GLY A 77 15.34 2.91 -12.53
C GLY A 77 15.27 4.45 -12.60
N GLU A 78 14.06 5.01 -12.49
CA GLU A 78 13.84 6.45 -12.50
C GLU A 78 14.13 7.04 -11.11
N THR A 79 14.61 8.29 -11.08
CA THR A 79 14.77 9.03 -9.84
C THR A 79 13.42 9.59 -9.41
N VAL A 80 12.98 9.21 -8.22
CA VAL A 80 11.74 9.76 -7.65
C VAL A 80 11.99 11.20 -7.21
N GLN A 81 11.48 12.16 -7.97
CA GLN A 81 11.60 13.57 -7.63
C GLN A 81 10.66 13.92 -6.48
N ALA A 82 11.07 14.89 -5.67
CA ALA A 82 10.19 15.44 -4.65
C ALA A 82 9.07 16.25 -5.33
N GLU A 83 7.84 16.04 -4.88
CA GLU A 83 6.65 16.73 -5.37
C GLU A 83 6.07 17.62 -4.27
N ALA A 84 5.68 18.84 -4.65
CA ALA A 84 4.96 19.76 -3.77
C ALA A 84 3.45 19.57 -3.90
N PHE A 85 2.77 19.30 -2.79
CA PHE A 85 1.32 19.17 -2.69
C PHE A 85 0.76 20.40 -1.98
N ASP A 86 -0.17 21.10 -2.63
CA ASP A 86 -0.68 22.39 -2.13
C ASP A 86 -1.62 22.22 -0.93
N SER A 87 -2.31 21.07 -0.85
CA SER A 87 -3.29 20.77 0.19
C SER A 87 -3.34 19.28 0.45
N VAL A 88 -2.96 18.89 1.66
CA VAL A 88 -3.13 17.54 2.20
C VAL A 88 -3.64 17.65 3.63
N THR A 89 -4.29 16.60 4.13
CA THR A 89 -4.68 16.53 5.55
C THR A 89 -3.86 15.46 6.24
N ILE A 90 -3.17 15.86 7.30
CA ILE A 90 -2.34 14.98 8.14
C ILE A 90 -3.08 14.71 9.44
N TYR A 91 -3.18 13.43 9.77
CA TYR A 91 -3.58 12.89 11.06
C TYR A 91 -2.34 12.48 11.84
N PHE A 92 -2.30 12.88 13.12
CA PHE A 92 -1.37 12.38 14.10
C PHE A 92 -2.15 11.89 15.32
N SER A 93 -1.77 10.72 15.85
CA SER A 93 -2.22 10.30 17.16
C SER A 93 -1.10 9.71 18.00
N ASP A 94 -1.27 9.82 19.31
CA ASP A 94 -0.37 9.24 20.31
C ASP A 94 -1.17 8.59 21.44
N ILE A 95 -0.56 7.63 22.13
CA ILE A 95 -1.18 6.96 23.26
C ILE A 95 -0.95 7.79 24.53
N VAL A 96 -2.03 8.23 25.16
CA VAL A 96 -1.96 9.01 26.40
C VAL A 96 -1.43 8.13 27.53
N GLY A 97 -0.26 8.48 28.07
CA GLY A 97 0.36 7.76 29.18
C GLY A 97 1.19 6.56 28.77
N PHE A 98 1.54 6.41 27.48
CA PHE A 98 2.33 5.27 26.99
C PHE A 98 3.65 5.09 27.73
N THR A 99 4.36 6.17 28.06
CA THR A 99 5.62 6.08 28.81
C THR A 99 5.43 5.38 30.16
N ALA A 100 4.38 5.73 30.91
CA ALA A 100 4.09 5.08 32.19
C ALA A 100 3.65 3.62 31.99
N LEU A 101 2.77 3.38 31.03
CA LEU A 101 2.32 2.03 30.68
C LEU A 101 3.49 1.12 30.29
N SER A 102 4.42 1.63 29.49
CA SER A 102 5.61 0.89 29.03
C SER A 102 6.61 0.63 30.16
N ALA A 103 6.72 1.53 31.15
CA ALA A 103 7.59 1.36 32.31
C ALA A 103 7.06 0.30 33.29
N GLU A 104 5.74 0.12 33.37
CA GLU A 104 5.09 -0.87 34.23
C GLU A 104 4.86 -2.24 33.56
N SER A 105 5.15 -2.35 32.27
CA SER A 105 4.89 -3.55 31.47
C SER A 105 6.19 -4.20 31.01
N THR A 106 6.17 -5.51 30.81
CA THR A 106 7.33 -6.18 30.20
C THR A 106 7.45 -5.77 28.73
N PRO A 107 8.68 -5.72 28.15
CA PRO A 107 8.86 -5.39 26.74
C PRO A 107 8.00 -6.24 25.79
N MET A 108 7.83 -7.52 26.10
CA MET A 108 6.99 -8.43 25.30
C MET A 108 5.50 -8.03 25.34
N GLN A 109 5.00 -7.61 26.50
CA GLN A 109 3.62 -7.11 26.62
C GLN A 109 3.41 -5.80 25.85
N VAL A 110 4.39 -4.89 25.88
CA VAL A 110 4.35 -3.63 25.11
C VAL A 110 4.33 -3.90 23.61
N VAL A 111 5.21 -4.79 23.12
CA VAL A 111 5.22 -5.19 21.71
C VAL A 111 3.90 -5.81 21.30
N THR A 112 3.35 -6.71 22.13
CA THR A 112 2.05 -7.35 21.86
C THR A 112 0.93 -6.31 21.78
N LEU A 113 0.90 -5.35 22.71
CA LEU A 113 -0.07 -4.26 22.73
C LEU A 113 -0.01 -3.41 21.46
N LEU A 114 1.20 -2.94 21.09
CA LEU A 114 1.38 -2.12 19.90
C LEU A 114 0.98 -2.87 18.63
N ASN A 115 1.32 -4.16 18.54
CA ASN A 115 1.00 -4.96 17.37
C ASN A 115 -0.52 -5.17 17.23
N ASP A 116 -1.24 -5.40 18.32
CA ASP A 116 -2.70 -5.49 18.31
C ASP A 116 -3.36 -4.18 17.92
N LEU A 117 -2.86 -3.09 18.48
CA LEU A 117 -3.38 -1.76 18.21
C LEU A 117 -3.19 -1.39 16.74
N TYR A 118 -1.99 -1.58 16.21
CA TYR A 118 -1.70 -1.29 14.80
C TYR A 118 -2.42 -2.23 13.86
N THR A 119 -2.59 -3.50 14.19
CA THR A 119 -3.43 -4.42 13.39
C THR A 119 -4.88 -3.93 13.34
N CYS A 120 -5.42 -3.47 14.48
CA CYS A 120 -6.76 -2.88 14.54
C CYS A 120 -6.85 -1.59 13.72
N PHE A 121 -5.84 -0.71 13.78
CA PHE A 121 -5.86 0.55 13.04
C PHE A 121 -5.70 0.33 11.55
N ASP A 122 -4.78 -0.54 11.15
CA ASP A 122 -4.52 -0.89 9.75
C ASP A 122 -5.81 -1.44 9.10
N ALA A 123 -6.56 -2.30 9.79
CA ALA A 123 -7.87 -2.78 9.32
C ALA A 123 -8.94 -1.68 9.19
N VAL A 124 -8.87 -0.62 10.00
CA VAL A 124 -9.79 0.53 9.90
C VAL A 124 -9.41 1.42 8.72
N ILE A 125 -8.12 1.78 8.60
CA ILE A 125 -7.66 2.72 7.57
C ILE A 125 -7.76 2.17 6.15
N ASP A 126 -7.75 0.85 5.97
CA ASP A 126 -7.96 0.19 4.67
C ASP A 126 -9.30 0.55 4.00
N ASN A 127 -10.27 1.08 4.76
CA ASN A 127 -11.58 1.51 4.26
C ASN A 127 -11.61 2.98 3.81
N PHE A 128 -10.50 3.70 3.91
CA PHE A 128 -10.41 5.14 3.63
C PHE A 128 -9.31 5.43 2.61
N ASP A 129 -9.47 6.52 1.85
CA ASP A 129 -8.43 6.98 0.92
C ASP A 129 -7.32 7.73 1.69
N VAL A 130 -6.45 6.96 2.32
CA VAL A 130 -5.37 7.44 3.18
C VAL A 130 -4.08 6.64 2.99
N TYR A 131 -2.95 7.26 3.29
CA TYR A 131 -1.62 6.66 3.26
C TYR A 131 -0.98 6.71 4.64
N LYS A 132 -0.57 5.55 5.15
CA LYS A 132 0.17 5.41 6.41
C LYS A 132 1.62 5.83 6.21
N VAL A 133 2.10 6.76 7.04
CA VAL A 133 3.48 7.24 7.01
C VAL A 133 4.28 6.53 8.11
N GLU A 134 5.49 6.09 7.80
CA GLU A 134 6.39 5.51 8.81
C GLU A 134 6.74 6.56 9.89
N THR A 135 6.48 6.21 11.14
CA THR A 135 6.75 7.04 12.33
C THR A 135 7.67 6.33 13.33
N ILE A 136 8.17 7.10 14.28
CA ILE A 136 8.98 6.60 15.39
C ILE A 136 8.10 6.52 16.64
N GLY A 137 8.14 5.38 17.34
CA GLY A 137 7.49 5.20 18.64
C GLY A 137 6.04 4.71 18.53
N ASP A 138 5.20 5.18 19.44
CA ASP A 138 3.76 4.91 19.55
C ASP A 138 2.88 5.91 18.77
N ALA A 139 3.50 6.90 18.13
CA ALA A 139 2.82 7.84 17.26
C ALA A 139 2.34 7.13 15.99
N TYR A 140 1.09 7.39 15.60
CA TYR A 140 0.48 6.88 14.37
C TYR A 140 0.18 8.06 13.44
N MET A 141 0.83 8.11 12.28
CA MET A 141 0.69 9.18 11.31
C MET A 141 0.07 8.66 10.02
N VAL A 142 -0.97 9.35 9.58
CA VAL A 142 -1.70 9.05 8.35
C VAL A 142 -1.93 10.34 7.59
N VAL A 143 -1.93 10.28 6.26
CA VAL A 143 -2.15 11.44 5.41
C VAL A 143 -3.10 11.09 4.27
N SER A 144 -3.93 12.05 3.85
CA SER A 144 -4.72 11.93 2.62
C SER A 144 -4.42 13.10 1.68
N GLY A 145 -4.69 12.92 0.38
CA GLY A 145 -4.33 13.85 -0.68
C GLY A 145 -2.92 13.63 -1.24
N LEU A 146 -2.22 12.59 -0.76
CA LEU A 146 -0.99 12.07 -1.32
C LEU A 146 -0.92 10.54 -1.12
N PRO A 147 -0.13 9.79 -1.91
CA PRO A 147 0.65 10.24 -3.07
C PRO A 147 -0.23 10.64 -4.26
N VAL A 148 -1.51 10.25 -4.26
CA VAL A 148 -2.49 10.63 -5.27
C VAL A 148 -3.34 11.77 -4.72
N ARG A 149 -3.46 12.85 -5.51
CA ARG A 149 -4.31 14.00 -5.15
C ARG A 149 -5.79 13.61 -5.28
N ASN A 150 -6.58 13.92 -4.27
CA ASN A 150 -8.02 13.65 -4.23
C ASN A 150 -8.86 14.93 -4.08
N GLY A 151 -8.32 16.08 -4.54
CA GLY A 151 -9.02 17.37 -4.45
C GLY A 151 -9.14 17.83 -3.00
N ARG A 152 -10.35 18.13 -2.53
CA ARG A 152 -10.62 18.49 -1.12
C ARG A 152 -11.07 17.30 -0.26
N LEU A 153 -11.19 16.11 -0.87
CA LEU A 153 -11.70 14.92 -0.18
C LEU A 153 -10.80 14.49 0.98
N HIS A 154 -9.50 14.81 0.90
CA HIS A 154 -8.51 14.46 1.94
C HIS A 154 -8.96 14.78 3.37
N ALA A 155 -9.57 15.94 3.60
CA ALA A 155 -10.00 16.33 4.95
C ALA A 155 -11.15 15.46 5.44
N ARG A 156 -12.10 15.16 4.55
CA ARG A 156 -13.27 14.32 4.84
C ARG A 156 -12.86 12.88 5.15
N GLU A 157 -11.99 12.30 4.33
CA GLU A 157 -11.48 10.94 4.52
C GLU A 157 -10.75 10.80 5.86
N VAL A 158 -9.87 11.76 6.18
CA VAL A 158 -9.15 11.76 7.46
C VAL A 158 -10.08 12.01 8.65
N ALA A 159 -11.08 12.89 8.54
CA ALA A 159 -12.03 13.14 9.61
C ALA A 159 -12.88 11.90 9.94
N ARG A 160 -13.39 11.22 8.92
CA ARG A 160 -14.15 9.96 9.08
C ARG A 160 -13.29 8.84 9.64
N MET A 161 -12.07 8.69 9.12
CA MET A 161 -11.09 7.75 9.64
C MET A 161 -10.81 8.00 11.13
N ALA A 162 -10.61 9.27 11.52
CA ALA A 162 -10.34 9.62 12.91
C ALA A 162 -11.50 9.26 13.85
N LEU A 163 -12.74 9.48 13.41
CA LEU A 163 -13.94 9.06 14.16
C LEU A 163 -13.98 7.53 14.31
N ALA A 164 -13.79 6.79 13.21
CA ALA A 164 -13.79 5.32 13.23
C ALA A 164 -12.68 4.74 14.11
N LEU A 165 -11.46 5.31 14.07
CA LEU A 165 -10.36 4.90 14.94
C LEU A 165 -10.66 5.18 16.41
N LEU A 166 -11.26 6.33 16.72
CA LEU A 166 -11.65 6.68 18.09
C LEU A 166 -12.68 5.68 18.65
N ASP A 167 -13.66 5.28 17.84
CA ASP A 167 -14.66 4.28 18.22
C ASP A 167 -14.06 2.87 18.37
N ALA A 168 -13.15 2.47 17.47
CA ALA A 168 -12.42 1.22 17.59
C ALA A 168 -11.64 1.15 18.93
N VAL A 169 -10.95 2.24 19.30
CA VAL A 169 -10.20 2.34 20.56
C VAL A 169 -11.09 2.24 21.80
N ARG A 170 -12.33 2.77 21.74
CA ARG A 170 -13.28 2.63 22.87
C ARG A 170 -13.59 1.17 23.18
N SER A 171 -13.59 0.30 22.18
CA SER A 171 -13.82 -1.14 22.31
C SER A 171 -12.56 -1.97 22.53
N PHE A 172 -11.38 -1.37 22.31
CA PHE A 172 -10.09 -2.04 22.41
C PHE A 172 -9.72 -2.36 23.86
N ARG A 173 -9.28 -3.59 24.11
CA ARG A 173 -8.85 -4.06 25.44
C ARG A 173 -7.38 -4.42 25.47
N ILE A 174 -6.67 -3.88 26.45
CA ILE A 174 -5.26 -4.19 26.68
C ILE A 174 -5.17 -5.59 27.30
N ARG A 175 -4.63 -6.58 26.57
CA ARG A 175 -4.63 -8.00 26.98
C ARG A 175 -4.06 -8.24 28.39
N HIS A 176 -2.96 -7.56 28.72
CA HIS A 176 -2.28 -7.70 30.01
C HIS A 176 -2.83 -6.75 31.10
N ARG A 177 -3.72 -5.81 30.76
CA ARG A 177 -4.35 -4.84 31.67
C ARG A 177 -5.82 -4.60 31.27
N PRO A 178 -6.69 -5.61 31.36
CA PRO A 178 -8.04 -5.57 30.79
C PRO A 178 -8.99 -4.56 31.45
N GLN A 179 -8.62 -4.01 32.62
CA GLN A 179 -9.38 -2.97 33.32
C GLN A 179 -8.97 -1.55 32.91
N GLU A 180 -7.85 -1.41 32.20
CA GLU A 180 -7.34 -0.12 31.77
C GLU A 180 -7.80 0.17 30.33
N GLN A 181 -8.42 1.33 30.13
CA GLN A 181 -8.87 1.77 28.81
C GLN A 181 -7.74 2.53 28.12
N LEU A 182 -7.41 2.10 26.89
CA LEU A 182 -6.49 2.83 26.04
C LEU A 182 -7.11 4.18 25.66
N ARG A 183 -6.35 5.26 25.82
CA ARG A 183 -6.77 6.62 25.46
C ARG A 183 -5.85 7.16 24.40
N LEU A 184 -6.40 7.50 23.24
CA LEU A 184 -5.68 8.24 22.22
C LEU A 184 -5.85 9.75 22.40
N ARG A 185 -4.85 10.51 21.99
CA ARG A 185 -5.00 11.92 21.65
C ARG A 185 -4.77 12.07 20.16
N ILE A 186 -5.62 12.85 19.49
CA ILE A 186 -5.64 12.96 18.02
C ILE A 186 -5.53 14.43 17.64
N GLY A 187 -4.67 14.72 16.67
CA GLY A 187 -4.53 16.04 16.04
C GLY A 187 -4.57 15.95 14.52
N ILE A 188 -5.30 16.88 13.90
CA ILE A 188 -5.49 16.92 12.46
C ILE A 188 -5.24 18.33 11.94
N HIS A 189 -4.38 18.44 10.94
CA HIS A 189 -4.07 19.70 10.28
C HIS A 189 -4.04 19.54 8.75
N THR A 190 -4.48 20.58 8.07
CA THR A 190 -4.53 20.65 6.61
C THR A 190 -3.62 21.76 6.13
N GLY A 191 -2.78 21.46 5.14
CA GLY A 191 -1.84 22.44 4.59
C GLY A 191 -0.93 21.85 3.52
N PRO A 192 -0.03 22.68 2.95
CA PRO A 192 0.89 22.24 1.91
C PRO A 192 2.03 21.38 2.46
N VAL A 193 2.50 20.41 1.68
CA VAL A 193 3.68 19.59 2.02
C VAL A 193 4.55 19.36 0.79
N CYS A 194 5.82 19.06 1.01
CA CYS A 194 6.67 18.47 0.00
C CYS A 194 6.86 16.99 0.35
N ALA A 195 6.63 16.08 -0.58
CA ALA A 195 6.80 14.65 -0.36
C ALA A 195 7.79 14.06 -1.36
N GLY A 196 8.59 13.08 -0.93
CA GLY A 196 9.58 12.46 -1.80
C GLY A 196 10.28 11.27 -1.13
N VAL A 197 11.09 10.56 -1.90
CA VAL A 197 11.84 9.41 -1.39
C VAL A 197 13.20 9.86 -0.86
N VAL A 198 13.50 9.47 0.38
CA VAL A 198 14.79 9.72 1.02
C VAL A 198 15.52 8.40 1.27
N GLY A 199 16.81 8.38 0.94
CA GLY A 199 17.69 7.23 1.15
C GLY A 199 17.82 6.34 -0.09
N LEU A 200 19.05 5.94 -0.40
CA LEU A 200 19.35 5.06 -1.55
C LEU A 200 19.27 3.57 -1.20
N LYS A 201 19.67 3.19 0.02
CA LYS A 201 19.69 1.78 0.48
C LYS A 201 18.37 1.34 1.15
N MET A 202 17.72 2.27 1.85
CA MET A 202 16.44 2.06 2.51
C MET A 202 15.54 3.24 2.13
N PRO A 203 14.90 3.19 0.94
CA PRO A 203 14.06 4.28 0.47
C PRO A 203 12.84 4.42 1.37
N ARG A 204 12.59 5.64 1.86
CA ARG A 204 11.40 5.99 2.64
C ARG A 204 10.66 7.13 1.97
N TYR A 205 9.35 6.99 1.83
CA TYR A 205 8.51 8.08 1.37
C TYR A 205 8.23 9.03 2.54
N CYS A 206 8.88 10.19 2.52
CA CYS A 206 8.88 11.14 3.62
C CYS A 206 8.10 12.41 3.24
N LEU A 207 7.43 12.98 4.24
CA LEU A 207 6.77 14.28 4.13
C LEU A 207 7.61 15.35 4.83
N PHE A 208 7.71 16.51 4.19
CA PHE A 208 8.43 17.67 4.68
C PHE A 208 7.53 18.90 4.63
N GLY A 209 7.74 19.81 5.58
CA GLY A 209 7.02 21.07 5.65
C GLY A 209 6.50 21.36 7.04
N ASP A 210 6.14 22.62 7.26
CA ASP A 210 5.61 23.09 8.54
C ASP A 210 4.24 22.48 8.89
N THR A 211 3.50 22.00 7.89
CA THR A 211 2.23 21.26 8.07
C THR A 211 2.42 20.00 8.92
N VAL A 212 3.52 19.25 8.75
CA VAL A 212 3.82 18.06 9.56
C VAL A 212 4.04 18.45 11.03
N ASN A 213 4.84 19.49 11.27
CA ASN A 213 5.10 20.00 12.62
C ASN A 213 3.84 20.57 13.27
N THR A 214 2.99 21.24 12.49
CA THR A 214 1.73 21.81 12.99
C THR A 214 0.73 20.70 13.34
N ALA A 215 0.63 19.64 12.53
CA ALA A 215 -0.20 18.47 12.84
C ALA A 215 0.24 17.79 14.15
N SER A 216 1.55 17.56 14.33
CA SER A 216 2.10 17.05 15.60
C SER A 216 1.82 17.98 16.78
N ARG A 217 1.77 19.31 16.58
CA ARG A 217 1.38 20.26 17.63
C ARG A 217 -0.11 20.22 17.93
N MET A 218 -0.98 19.99 16.94
CA MET A 218 -2.40 19.73 17.19
C MET A 218 -2.55 18.51 18.09
N GLU A 219 -1.83 17.41 17.80
CA GLU A 219 -1.92 16.17 18.56
C GLU A 219 -1.40 16.34 20.00
N SER A 220 -0.20 16.88 20.17
CA SER A 220 0.43 17.05 21.50
C SER A 220 -0.30 18.04 22.41
N ASN A 221 -1.04 18.99 21.85
CA ASN A 221 -1.93 19.89 22.62
C ASN A 221 -3.38 19.36 22.68
N GLY A 222 -3.67 18.19 22.13
CA GLY A 222 -4.98 17.56 22.16
C GLY A 222 -5.38 17.06 23.56
N GLU A 223 -6.61 16.58 23.66
CA GLU A 223 -7.14 15.97 24.87
C GLU A 223 -7.41 14.48 24.64
N ALA A 224 -7.36 13.69 25.71
CA ALA A 224 -7.64 12.27 25.65
C ALA A 224 -9.05 12.01 25.10
N LEU A 225 -9.14 11.08 24.16
CA LEU A 225 -10.37 10.66 23.47
C LEU A 225 -11.10 11.78 22.72
N LYS A 226 -10.36 12.83 22.30
CA LYS A 226 -10.90 13.92 21.47
C LYS A 226 -10.06 14.10 20.21
N ILE A 227 -10.73 14.57 19.15
CA ILE A 227 -10.11 14.85 17.85
C ILE A 227 -9.92 16.36 17.71
N HIS A 228 -8.67 16.81 17.76
CA HIS A 228 -8.30 18.21 17.72
C HIS A 228 -8.04 18.68 16.28
N LEU A 229 -8.75 19.71 15.84
CA LEU A 229 -8.64 20.27 14.49
C LEU A 229 -8.03 21.67 14.49
N SER A 230 -7.18 21.92 13.49
CA SER A 230 -6.79 23.27 13.09
C SER A 230 -7.92 24.04 12.38
N SER A 231 -7.79 25.37 12.31
CA SER A 231 -8.73 26.23 11.57
C SER A 231 -8.79 25.90 10.07
N GLU A 232 -7.66 25.51 9.49
CA GLU A 232 -7.53 25.16 8.08
C GLU A 232 -8.32 23.87 7.76
N THR A 233 -8.19 22.84 8.60
CA THR A 233 -8.98 21.61 8.44
C THR A 233 -10.47 21.89 8.58
N LYS A 234 -10.86 22.70 9.58
CA LYS A 234 -12.24 23.10 9.81
C LYS A 234 -12.85 23.79 8.59
N ALA A 235 -12.11 24.72 7.97
CA ALA A 235 -12.57 25.40 6.76
C ALA A 235 -12.85 24.43 5.60
N VAL A 236 -11.99 23.43 5.37
CA VAL A 236 -12.21 22.43 4.32
C VAL A 236 -13.42 21.54 4.65
N LEU A 237 -13.60 21.12 5.90
CA LEU A 237 -14.74 20.29 6.31
C LEU A 237 -16.09 21.04 6.21
N GLU A 238 -16.12 22.34 6.48
CA GLU A 238 -17.34 23.15 6.37
C GLU A 238 -17.89 23.21 4.94
N GLU A 239 -17.03 23.09 3.92
CA GLU A 239 -17.46 23.08 2.53
C GLU A 239 -18.21 21.81 2.13
N PHE A 240 -17.90 20.69 2.77
CA PHE A 240 -18.66 19.44 2.59
C PHE A 240 -19.97 19.44 3.38
N GLY A 241 -19.97 20.14 4.52
CA GLY A 241 -21.02 20.02 5.51
C GLY A 241 -21.03 18.64 6.18
N GLY A 242 -22.00 18.42 7.06
CA GLY A 242 -22.19 17.11 7.67
C GLY A 242 -21.24 16.76 8.82
N PHE A 243 -20.32 17.63 9.25
CA PHE A 243 -19.51 17.39 10.45
C PHE A 243 -19.97 18.25 11.63
N GLU A 244 -19.97 17.66 12.83
CA GLU A 244 -20.22 18.38 14.07
C GLU A 244 -18.89 18.89 14.65
N LEU A 245 -18.72 20.22 14.62
CA LEU A 245 -17.49 20.89 15.03
C LEU A 245 -17.77 21.86 16.17
N GLU A 246 -16.95 21.80 17.23
CA GLU A 246 -17.06 22.69 18.39
C GLU A 246 -15.83 23.59 18.51
N LEU A 247 -16.02 24.88 18.80
CA LEU A 247 -14.90 25.78 19.06
C LEU A 247 -14.22 25.40 20.39
N ARG A 248 -12.94 25.03 20.33
CA ARG A 248 -12.12 24.84 21.54
C ARG A 248 -11.67 26.17 22.14
N GLY A 249 -11.33 27.12 21.27
CA GLY A 249 -10.75 28.41 21.64
C GLY A 249 -9.32 28.57 21.12
N ASP A 250 -8.58 29.52 21.71
CA ASP A 250 -7.21 29.82 21.31
C ASP A 250 -6.22 29.02 22.18
N VAL A 251 -5.42 28.17 21.55
CA VAL A 251 -4.39 27.33 22.19
C VAL A 251 -3.01 27.89 21.88
N GLU A 252 -2.18 28.06 22.91
CA GLU A 252 -0.81 28.51 22.72
C GLU A 252 0.09 27.36 22.25
N MET A 253 0.67 27.52 21.06
CA MET A 253 1.52 26.52 20.43
C MET A 253 2.91 27.08 20.21
N LYS A 254 3.92 26.33 20.64
CA LYS A 254 5.34 26.69 20.55
C LYS A 254 5.70 27.14 19.13
N GLY A 255 6.11 28.39 18.94
CA GLY A 255 6.51 28.93 17.63
C GLY A 255 5.38 29.19 16.62
N LYS A 256 4.12 29.06 17.03
CA LYS A 256 2.94 29.53 16.27
C LYS A 256 2.17 30.63 17.01
N GLY A 257 2.38 30.76 18.33
CA GLY A 257 1.63 31.69 19.17
C GLY A 257 0.24 31.12 19.50
N LYS A 258 -0.76 31.99 19.62
CA LYS A 258 -2.14 31.58 19.86
C LYS A 258 -2.80 31.15 18.55
N VAL A 259 -3.20 29.89 18.49
CA VAL A 259 -3.88 29.30 17.33
C VAL A 259 -5.30 28.96 17.73
N ARG A 260 -6.28 29.42 16.94
CA ARG A 260 -7.67 29.04 17.14
C ARG A 260 -7.91 27.62 16.64
N THR A 261 -8.52 26.79 17.48
CA THR A 261 -8.74 25.38 17.17
C THR A 261 -10.13 24.90 17.54
N TYR A 262 -10.45 23.69 17.06
CA TYR A 262 -11.79 23.11 17.14
C TYR A 262 -11.72 21.64 17.55
N TRP A 263 -12.83 21.12 18.07
CA TRP A 263 -13.05 19.69 18.26
C TRP A 263 -13.93 19.15 17.14
N LEU A 264 -13.59 17.97 16.64
CA LEU A 264 -14.49 17.16 15.83
C LEU A 264 -15.26 16.21 16.76
N LEU A 265 -16.59 16.33 16.80
CA LEU A 265 -17.47 15.55 17.67
C LEU A 265 -18.12 14.36 16.96
N GLY A 266 -18.42 14.51 15.67
CA GLY A 266 -19.11 13.47 14.90
C GLY A 266 -19.46 13.90 13.48
N GLU A 267 -20.27 13.09 12.81
CA GLU A 267 -20.82 13.34 11.48
C GLU A 267 -22.37 13.27 11.52
N TRP A 268 -23.05 14.29 11.01
CA TRP A 268 -24.49 14.33 10.85
C TRP A 268 -24.94 13.26 9.85
N GLY A 269 -25.70 12.27 10.33
CA GLY A 269 -26.25 11.19 9.51
C GLY A 269 -25.60 9.82 9.73
N SER A 270 -24.53 9.73 10.53
CA SER A 270 -24.04 8.44 11.06
C SER A 270 -24.85 8.05 12.30
N SER A 271 -26.12 7.70 12.10
CA SER A 271 -26.86 6.91 13.08
C SER A 271 -26.59 5.44 12.79
N THR A 272 -25.62 4.84 13.48
CA THR A 272 -25.66 3.42 13.85
C THR A 272 -24.77 3.15 15.04
#